data_AF-A0A957I6F3-F1
#
_entry.id   AF-A0A957I6F3-F1
#
_cell.length_a   1.000
_cell.length_b   1.000
_cell.length_c   1.000
_cell.angle_alpha   90.00
_cell.angle_beta   90.00
_cell.angle_gamma   90.00
#
_symmetry.space_group_name_H-M   'P 1'
#
loop_
_entity.id
_entity.type
_entity.pdbx_description
1 polymer ?
#
loop_
_entity_poly.entity_id
_entity_poly.type
_entity_poly.pdbx_seq_one_letter_code
_entity_poly.pdbx_strand_id
1 'polypeptide(L)' 'MNSIRKRFGEPILGFHLFGSPTMVSQGRPFTLPRRQARALLYRLAATNQPVPREALADLLWPNKS' A
#
# COMPACT_ATOMS: atom_id res chain seq x y z
N MET A 1 10.10 10.36 -16.39
CA MET A 1 9.31 9.47 -15.50
C MET A 1 7.78 9.61 -15.70
N ASN A 2 7.31 9.96 -16.92
CA ASN A 2 5.88 10.25 -17.21
C ASN A 2 5.26 9.34 -18.29
N SER A 3 6.03 8.40 -18.87
CA SER A 3 5.59 7.64 -20.06
C SER A 3 4.85 6.33 -19.76
N ILE A 4 4.84 5.82 -18.52
CA ILE A 4 4.16 4.55 -18.19
C ILE A 4 2.66 4.76 -17.92
N ARG A 5 2.27 5.90 -17.34
CA ARG A 5 0.86 6.20 -16.98
C ARG A 5 -0.07 6.29 -18.19
N LYS A 6 0.45 6.74 -19.34
CA LYS A 6 -0.37 6.96 -20.54
C LYS A 6 -0.92 5.68 -21.19
N ARG A 7 -0.38 4.50 -20.88
CA ARG A 7 -0.81 3.24 -21.52
C ARG A 7 -1.95 2.51 -20.80
N PHE A 8 -2.20 2.79 -19.52
CA PHE A 8 -3.12 1.98 -18.69
C PHE A 8 -4.31 2.76 -18.09
N GLY A 9 -4.50 4.03 -18.48
CA GLY A 9 -5.44 4.93 -17.79
C GLY A 9 -4.92 5.30 -16.39
N GLU A 10 -5.53 6.31 -15.76
CA GLU A 10 -5.17 6.66 -14.38
C GLU A 10 -5.68 5.56 -13.43
N PRO A 11 -4.81 4.94 -12.62
CA PRO A 11 -5.23 3.89 -11.71
C PRO A 11 -6.19 4.45 -10.67
N ILE A 12 -7.27 3.69 -10.40
CA ILE A 12 -8.21 3.99 -9.32
C ILE A 12 -7.46 4.02 -7.98
N LEU A 13 -6.52 3.07 -7.79
CA LEU A 13 -5.59 3.01 -6.66
C LEU A 13 -4.25 2.43 -7.12
N GLY A 14 -3.16 3.08 -6.73
CA GLY A 14 -1.79 2.64 -7.03
C GLY A 14 -0.87 2.80 -5.83
N PHE A 15 0.14 1.94 -5.76
CA PHE A 15 1.18 1.94 -4.73
C PHE A 15 2.55 2.04 -5.38
N HIS A 16 3.39 2.96 -4.93
CA HIS A 16 4.81 2.97 -5.28
C HIS A 16 5.60 2.49 -4.07
N LEU A 17 6.24 1.34 -4.20
CA LEU A 17 6.97 0.68 -3.12
C LEU A 17 8.51 0.76 -3.29
N PHE A 18 8.97 1.22 -4.45
CA PHE A 18 10.40 1.46 -4.69
C PHE A 18 10.81 2.80 -4.06
N GLY A 19 11.49 2.72 -2.92
CA GLY A 19 11.84 3.88 -2.09
C GLY A 19 10.81 4.12 -1.01
N SER A 20 10.58 5.38 -0.65
CA SER A 20 9.56 5.73 0.35
C SER A 20 8.16 5.37 -0.16
N PRO A 21 7.42 4.49 0.55
CA PRO A 21 6.13 4.01 0.09
C PRO A 21 5.11 5.15 -0.05
N THR A 22 4.49 5.28 -1.22
CA THR A 22 3.46 6.30 -1.51
C THR A 22 2.21 5.68 -2.13
N MET A 23 1.06 6.32 -1.91
CA MET A 23 -0.24 5.91 -2.47
C MET A 23 -0.78 6.98 -3.40
N VAL A 24 -1.43 6.53 -4.47
CA VAL A 24 -2.06 7.39 -5.47
C VAL A 24 -3.48 6.90 -5.70
N SER A 25 -4.46 7.79 -5.65
CA SER A 25 -5.86 7.51 -5.99
C SER A 25 -6.30 8.48 -7.08
N GLN A 26 -6.83 7.95 -8.18
CA GLN A 26 -7.25 8.76 -9.34
C GLN A 26 -6.15 9.73 -9.80
N GLY A 27 -4.90 9.24 -9.83
CA GLY A 27 -3.72 10.03 -10.20
C GLY A 27 -3.22 11.01 -9.13
N ARG A 28 -3.94 11.23 -8.02
CA ARG A 28 -3.56 12.15 -6.94
C ARG A 28 -2.91 11.43 -5.76
N PRO A 29 -1.75 11.91 -5.27
CA PRO A 29 -1.16 11.39 -4.04
C PRO A 29 -2.10 11.58 -2.85
N PHE A 30 -2.16 10.60 -1.96
CA PHE A 30 -2.89 10.72 -0.72
C PHE A 30 -2.20 9.94 0.41
N THR A 31 -2.49 10.35 1.64
CA THR A 31 -1.92 9.75 2.86
C THR A 31 -3.04 9.31 3.77
N LEU A 32 -3.08 8.02 4.14
CA LEU A 32 -3.93 7.61 5.26
C LEU A 32 -3.32 8.13 6.56
N PRO A 33 -4.09 8.76 7.48
CA PRO A 33 -3.53 9.29 8.73
C PRO A 33 -2.91 8.21 9.62
N ARG A 34 -3.54 7.03 9.68
CA ARG A 34 -3.12 5.93 10.55
C ARG A 34 -1.92 5.17 9.98
N ARG A 35 -0.79 5.20 10.69
CA ARG A 35 0.47 4.52 10.31
C ARG A 35 0.28 3.02 10.06
N GLN A 36 -0.49 2.34 10.91
CA GLN A 36 -0.75 0.90 10.78
C GLN A 36 -1.59 0.56 9.55
N ALA A 37 -2.57 1.40 9.21
CA ALA A 37 -3.36 1.21 7.99
C ALA A 37 -2.48 1.35 6.73
N ARG A 38 -1.55 2.31 6.72
CA ARG A 38 -0.57 2.44 5.63
C ARG A 38 0.31 1.20 5.51
N ALA A 39 0.89 0.73 6.62
CA ALA A 39 1.75 -0.44 6.63
C ALA A 39 1.04 -1.71 6.16
N LEU A 40 -0.22 -1.92 6.58
CA LEU A 40 -1.07 -3.01 6.10
C LEU A 40 -1.23 -2.97 4.57
N LEU A 41 -1.61 -1.81 4.02
CA LEU A 41 -1.84 -1.65 2.58
C LEU A 41 -0.56 -1.88 1.77
N TYR A 42 0.58 -1.35 2.21
CA TYR A 42 1.86 -1.57 1.54
C TYR A 42 2.27 -3.04 1.55
N ARG A 43 2.02 -3.75 2.67
CA ARG A 43 2.33 -5.18 2.76
C ARG A 43 1.49 -5.99 1.79
N LEU A 44 0.17 -5.75 1.75
CA LEU A 44 -0.74 -6.44 0.84
C LEU A 44 -0.41 -6.15 -0.62
N ALA A 45 -0.08 -4.90 -0.95
CA ALA A 45 0.34 -4.50 -2.28
C ALA A 45 1.66 -5.14 -2.73
N ALA A 46 2.57 -5.46 -1.78
CA ALA A 46 3.87 -6.06 -2.08
C ALA A 46 3.79 -7.57 -2.37
N THR A 47 2.90 -8.31 -1.70
CA THR A 47 2.82 -9.78 -1.84
C THR A 47 1.82 -10.24 -2.88
N ASN A 48 0.75 -9.47 -3.12
CA ASN A 48 -0.37 -9.83 -3.98
C ASN A 48 -0.90 -11.27 -3.74
N GLN A 49 -0.76 -11.76 -2.50
CA GLN A 49 -1.21 -13.07 -2.04
C GLN A 49 -2.08 -12.89 -0.78
N PRO A 50 -3.05 -13.79 -0.54
CA PRO A 50 -3.78 -13.83 0.72
C PRO A 50 -2.82 -13.94 1.91
N VAL A 51 -3.01 -13.11 2.93
CA VAL A 51 -2.23 -13.16 4.18
C VAL A 51 -3.19 -13.42 5.35
N PRO A 52 -2.90 -14.39 6.23
CA PRO A 52 -3.68 -14.61 7.44
C PRO A 52 -3.77 -13.36 8.32
N ARG A 53 -4.92 -13.16 8.95
CA ARG A 53 -5.17 -11.99 9.79
C ARG A 53 -4.24 -11.94 11.00
N GLU A 54 -3.93 -13.11 11.57
CA GLU A 54 -3.09 -13.31 12.75
C GLU A 54 -1.66 -12.84 12.44
N ALA A 55 -1.11 -13.28 11.31
CA ALA A 55 0.21 -12.84 10.83
C ALA A 55 0.29 -11.31 10.61
N LEU A 56 -0.81 -10.69 10.16
CA LEU A 56 -0.89 -9.23 10.04
C LEU A 56 -0.99 -8.54 11.40
N ALA A 57 -1.71 -9.14 12.35
CA ALA A 57 -1.84 -8.62 13.71
C ALA A 57 -0.48 -8.61 14.43
N ASP A 58 0.25 -9.71 14.38
CA ASP A 58 1.59 -9.85 14.99
C ASP A 58 2.59 -8.85 14.40
N LEU A 59 2.58 -8.69 13.07
CA LEU A 59 3.49 -7.77 12.38
C LEU A 59 3.22 -6.29 12.70
N LEU A 60 1.95 -5.91 12.82
CA LEU A 60 1.53 -4.51 12.94
C LEU A 60 1.24 -4.05 14.38
N TRP A 61 0.98 -5.00 15.28
CA TRP A 61 0.69 -4.80 16.70
C TRP A 61 1.39 -5.86 17.58
N PRO A 62 2.74 -5.90 17.62
CA PRO A 62 3.50 -6.96 18.30
C PRO A 62 3.31 -7.06 19.83
N ASN A 63 2.62 -6.10 20.47
CA ASN A 63 2.36 -6.07 21.92
C ASN A 63 0.91 -6.47 22.30
N LYS A 64 0.21 -7.22 21.44
CA LYS A 64 -1.17 -7.65 21.71
C LYS A 64 -1.34 -9.10 22.20
N SER A 65 -0.23 -9.79 22.47
CA SER A 65 -0.21 -11.17 22.98
C SER A 65 -0.24 -11.21 24.50
#